data_AF-A0AAN6VPQ5-F1
#
_entry.id   AF-A0AAN6VPQ5-F1
#
_cell.length_a   1.000
_cell.length_b   1.000
_cell.length_c   1.000
_cell.angle_alpha   90.00
_cell.angle_beta   90.00
_cell.angle_gamma   90.00
#
_symmetry.space_group_name_H-M   'P 1'
#
loop_
_entity.id
_entity.type
_entity.pdbx_description
1 polymer ?
#
loop_
_entity_poly.entity_id
_entity_poly.type
_entity_poly.pdbx_seq_one_letter_code
_entity_poly.pdbx_strand_id
1 'polypeptide(L)'
;MSGYDDSARSFRPLLPRPQPAGDDSVDADAHLPSKRPHTRNACEDCRRRKTKCDGKRPICSTCTSNGGSCTFLSPNPDESRSSAIKRKYDEAQDRVSNHEELYTLLKTRSQAEATEMLHRIRAGVAVDSILRYV
;
A
#
# COMPACT_ATOMS: atom_id res chain seq x y z
N MET A 1 -20.03 -15.04 -47.35
CA MET A 1 -19.16 -15.42 -46.21
C MET A 1 -19.75 -14.81 -44.96
N SER A 2 -20.04 -15.71 -44.02
CA SER A 2 -20.73 -15.65 -42.72
C SER A 2 -21.14 -14.31 -42.11
N GLY A 3 -22.43 -14.20 -41.82
CA GLY A 3 -23.00 -13.28 -40.84
C GLY A 3 -22.62 -13.67 -39.41
N TYR A 4 -22.37 -12.67 -38.58
CA TYR A 4 -22.15 -12.80 -37.14
C TYR A 4 -23.51 -12.71 -36.44
N ASP A 5 -23.94 -13.82 -35.83
CA ASP A 5 -25.13 -13.89 -35.00
C ASP A 5 -24.75 -13.54 -33.55
N ASP A 6 -25.16 -12.34 -33.12
CA ASP A 6 -25.05 -11.80 -31.78
C ASP A 6 -26.05 -12.50 -30.86
N SER A 7 -25.80 -13.79 -30.59
CA SER A 7 -26.59 -14.57 -29.66
C SER A 7 -26.31 -14.11 -28.23
N ALA A 8 -27.20 -13.23 -27.77
CA ALA A 8 -27.35 -12.73 -26.42
C ALA A 8 -26.96 -13.78 -25.35
N ARG A 9 -25.89 -13.50 -24.61
CA ARG A 9 -25.48 -14.28 -23.44
C ARG A 9 -26.54 -14.13 -22.35
N SER A 10 -27.49 -15.06 -22.33
CA SER A 10 -28.48 -15.18 -21.26
C SER A 10 -27.77 -15.42 -19.93
N PHE A 11 -27.74 -14.42 -19.06
CA PHE A 11 -27.27 -14.58 -17.69
C PHE A 11 -28.29 -15.40 -16.91
N ARG A 12 -27.81 -16.40 -16.17
CA ARG A 12 -28.68 -17.21 -15.32
C ARG A 12 -29.29 -16.34 -14.21
N PRO A 13 -30.61 -16.35 -14.03
CA PRO A 13 -31.26 -15.60 -12.97
C PRO A 13 -30.84 -16.13 -11.60
N LEU A 14 -30.59 -15.22 -10.65
CA LEU A 14 -30.27 -15.57 -9.27
C LEU A 14 -31.51 -16.18 -8.60
N LEU A 15 -31.36 -17.38 -8.02
CA LEU A 15 -32.43 -17.96 -7.20
C LEU A 15 -32.46 -17.30 -5.81
N PRO A 16 -33.67 -17.09 -5.24
CA PRO A 16 -33.82 -16.67 -3.85
C PRO A 16 -33.13 -17.65 -2.90
N ARG A 17 -32.56 -17.13 -1.80
CA ARG A 17 -31.98 -17.93 -0.73
C ARG A 17 -33.07 -18.89 -0.19
N PRO A 18 -32.88 -20.22 -0.24
CA PRO A 18 -33.82 -21.15 0.37
C PRO A 18 -33.93 -20.84 1.86
N GLN A 19 -35.15 -20.66 2.37
CA GLN A 19 -35.37 -20.51 3.80
C GLN A 19 -35.11 -21.87 4.48
N PRO A 20 -34.28 -21.92 5.53
CA PRO A 20 -34.07 -23.16 6.26
C PRO A 20 -35.36 -23.53 6.98
N ALA A 21 -35.90 -24.71 6.67
CA ALA A 21 -36.90 -25.34 7.52
C ALA A 21 -36.25 -25.61 8.89
N GLY A 22 -36.79 -25.01 9.96
CA GLY A 22 -36.57 -25.53 11.31
C GLY A 22 -37.18 -26.92 11.42
N ASP A 23 -36.76 -27.82 12.29
CA ASP A 23 -35.94 -27.80 13.50
C ASP A 23 -35.52 -29.27 13.72
N ASP A 24 -34.31 -29.53 14.22
CA ASP A 24 -34.06 -30.51 15.29
C ASP A 24 -32.56 -30.65 15.57
N SER A 25 -32.25 -30.43 16.84
CA SER A 25 -30.98 -30.57 17.57
C SER A 25 -29.99 -31.64 17.08
N VAL A 26 -28.77 -31.19 16.73
CA VAL A 26 -27.53 -31.93 16.99
C VAL A 26 -26.48 -30.96 17.55
N ASP A 27 -26.20 -31.11 18.85
CA ASP A 27 -24.98 -30.63 19.48
C ASP A 27 -23.78 -31.32 18.82
N ALA A 28 -23.28 -30.70 17.77
CA ALA A 28 -21.93 -30.94 17.28
C ALA A 28 -21.19 -29.63 17.45
N ASP A 29 -20.38 -29.57 18.50
CA ASP A 29 -19.32 -28.60 18.75
C ASP A 29 -18.28 -28.70 17.60
N ALA A 30 -18.71 -28.32 16.41
CA ALA A 30 -17.86 -28.13 15.27
C ALA A 30 -17.15 -26.82 15.53
N HIS A 31 -15.93 -26.92 16.03
CA HIS A 31 -14.86 -25.95 15.82
C HIS A 31 -14.80 -25.63 14.32
N LEU A 32 -15.69 -24.75 13.86
CA LEU A 32 -15.63 -24.16 12.54
C LEU A 32 -14.26 -23.50 12.48
N PRO A 33 -13.36 -23.90 11.55
CA PRO A 33 -12.04 -23.32 11.48
C PRO A 33 -12.24 -21.83 11.31
N SER A 34 -11.87 -21.06 12.35
CA SER A 34 -11.98 -19.61 12.40
C SER A 34 -11.65 -19.05 11.02
N LYS A 35 -12.64 -18.42 10.37
CA LYS A 35 -12.50 -17.91 9.00
C LYS A 35 -11.22 -17.09 8.98
N ARG A 36 -10.19 -17.63 8.30
CA ARG A 36 -8.85 -17.01 8.28
C ARG A 36 -9.01 -15.52 8.03
N PRO A 37 -8.49 -14.65 8.91
CA PRO A 37 -8.80 -13.23 8.88
C PRO A 37 -8.45 -12.67 7.50
N HIS A 38 -9.41 -11.97 6.90
CA HIS A 38 -9.18 -11.30 5.64
C HIS A 38 -8.24 -10.12 5.89
N THR A 39 -7.00 -10.20 5.39
CA THR A 39 -6.08 -9.06 5.52
C THR A 39 -6.60 -7.86 4.72
N ARG A 40 -6.64 -6.68 5.36
CA ARG A 40 -6.89 -5.41 4.67
C ARG A 40 -5.66 -4.98 3.84
N ASN A 41 -4.49 -5.50 4.18
CA ASN A 41 -3.20 -5.15 3.61
C ASN A 41 -2.52 -6.37 2.98
N ALA A 42 -2.98 -6.76 1.79
CA ALA A 42 -2.30 -7.76 0.98
C ALA A 42 -0.92 -7.23 0.50
N CYS A 43 0.07 -8.13 0.41
CA CYS A 43 1.37 -7.82 -0.18
C CYS A 43 1.24 -7.44 -1.67
N GLU A 44 2.22 -6.72 -2.19
CA GLU A 44 2.21 -6.19 -3.56
C GLU A 44 2.15 -7.30 -4.61
N ASP A 45 2.82 -8.43 -4.37
CA ASP A 45 2.81 -9.58 -5.26
C ASP A 45 1.44 -10.27 -5.36
N CYS A 46 0.75 -10.47 -4.24
CA CYS A 46 -0.61 -11.02 -4.24
C CYS A 46 -1.63 -10.04 -4.82
N ARG A 47 -1.45 -8.73 -4.62
CA ARG A 47 -2.26 -7.70 -5.29
C ARG A 47 -2.09 -7.75 -6.79
N ARG A 48 -0.84 -7.78 -7.28
CA ARG A 48 -0.52 -7.86 -8.71
C ARG A 48 -1.11 -9.11 -9.35
N ARG A 49 -1.01 -10.26 -8.67
CA ARG A 49 -1.55 -11.55 -9.15
C ARG A 49 -3.06 -11.71 -8.92
N LYS A 50 -3.72 -10.78 -8.21
CA LYS A 50 -5.13 -10.87 -7.78
C LYS A 50 -5.45 -12.18 -7.03
N THR A 51 -4.49 -12.68 -6.26
CA THR A 51 -4.63 -13.90 -5.46
C THR A 51 -4.91 -13.58 -3.99
N LYS A 52 -5.50 -14.53 -3.26
CA LYS A 52 -5.70 -14.38 -1.82
C LYS A 52 -4.35 -14.21 -1.10
N CYS A 53 -4.26 -13.18 -0.27
CA CYS A 53 -3.15 -12.96 0.64
C CYS A 53 -3.66 -13.21 2.06
N ASP A 54 -2.88 -13.89 2.89
CA ASP A 54 -3.18 -14.09 4.31
C ASP A 54 -2.54 -13.03 5.22
N GLY A 55 -1.75 -12.11 4.64
CA GLY A 55 -1.14 -10.99 5.37
C GLY A 55 -0.04 -11.37 6.36
N LYS A 56 0.38 -12.65 6.40
CA LYS A 56 1.52 -13.07 7.23
C LYS A 56 2.79 -12.34 6.80
N ARG A 57 3.61 -11.98 7.80
CA ARG A 57 4.90 -11.29 7.65
C ARG A 57 6.00 -12.18 8.22
N PRO A 58 7.23 -12.17 7.67
CA PRO A 58 7.70 -11.31 6.57
C PRO A 58 7.21 -11.74 5.18
N ILE A 59 6.82 -13.00 4.99
CA ILE A 59 6.35 -13.56 3.72
C ILE A 59 4.96 -14.19 3.93
N CYS A 60 4.01 -13.86 3.05
CA CYS A 60 2.66 -14.41 3.09
C CYS A 60 2.64 -15.86 2.56
N SER A 61 1.71 -16.72 3.01
CA SER A 61 1.76 -18.16 2.65
C SER A 61 1.72 -18.41 1.14
N THR A 62 0.94 -17.60 0.40
CA THR A 62 0.87 -17.68 -1.07
C THR A 62 2.21 -17.38 -1.73
N CYS A 63 2.96 -16.39 -1.21
CA CYS A 63 4.28 -16.07 -1.73
C CYS A 63 5.32 -17.11 -1.34
N THR A 64 5.22 -17.70 -0.14
CA THR A 64 6.08 -18.81 0.29
C THR A 64 5.98 -19.99 -0.68
N SER A 65 4.76 -20.40 -1.04
CA SER A 65 4.56 -21.52 -1.98
C SER A 65 5.02 -21.19 -3.40
N ASN A 66 4.89 -19.93 -3.82
CA ASN A 66 5.25 -19.52 -5.18
C ASN A 66 6.75 -19.23 -5.35
N GLY A 67 7.53 -19.15 -4.26
CA GLY A 67 8.98 -18.90 -4.31
C GLY A 67 9.39 -17.52 -4.86
N GLY A 68 8.50 -16.53 -4.83
CA GLY A 68 8.74 -15.19 -5.39
C GLY A 68 8.97 -14.11 -4.32
N SER A 69 9.12 -12.85 -4.77
CA SER A 69 9.13 -11.71 -3.86
C SER A 69 7.83 -11.63 -3.04
N CYS A 70 7.95 -11.05 -1.84
CA CYS A 70 6.82 -10.69 -1.00
C CYS A 70 7.13 -9.37 -0.30
N THR A 71 6.61 -8.28 -0.82
CA THR A 71 6.82 -6.95 -0.24
C THR A 71 5.50 -6.32 0.18
N PHE A 72 5.54 -5.62 1.31
CA PHE A 72 4.42 -4.86 1.83
C PHE A 72 4.78 -3.37 1.79
N LEU A 73 3.81 -2.52 1.47
CA LEU A 73 4.04 -1.08 1.34
C LEU A 73 4.45 -0.41 2.65
N SER A 74 3.89 -0.89 3.77
CA SER A 74 4.23 -0.49 5.12
C SER A 74 4.80 -1.66 5.92
N PRO A 75 5.80 -1.44 6.80
CA PRO A 75 6.20 -2.41 7.79
C PRO A 75 5.08 -2.70 8.81
N ASN A 76 4.21 -1.72 9.08
CA ASN A 76 3.13 -1.85 10.05
C ASN A 76 1.94 -2.62 9.43
N PRO A 77 1.47 -3.72 10.05
CA PRO A 77 0.34 -4.49 9.53
C PRO A 77 -1.00 -3.74 9.60
N ASP A 78 -1.16 -2.88 10.61
CA ASP A 78 -2.37 -2.11 10.85
C ASP A 78 -2.46 -0.83 10.01
N GLU A 79 -1.33 -0.36 9.47
CA GLU A 79 -1.32 0.82 8.61
C GLU A 79 -2.00 0.49 7.28
N SER A 80 -3.10 1.18 6.99
CA SER A 80 -3.78 1.03 5.71
C SER A 80 -2.85 1.41 4.55
N ARG A 81 -3.01 0.76 3.40
CA ARG A 81 -2.27 1.13 2.19
C ARG A 81 -2.37 2.63 1.87
N SER A 82 -3.56 3.21 1.99
CA SER A 82 -3.78 4.64 1.72
C SER A 82 -2.98 5.54 2.66
N SER A 83 -2.91 5.20 3.95
CA SER A 83 -2.05 5.89 4.93
C SER A 83 -0.58 5.81 4.53
N ALA A 84 -0.11 4.61 4.17
CA ALA A 84 1.28 4.40 3.80
C ALA A 84 1.68 5.14 2.51
N ILE A 85 0.77 5.24 1.53
CA ILE A 85 0.98 6.09 0.34
C ILE A 85 1.05 7.55 0.74
N LYS A 86 0.06 8.03 1.52
CA LYS A 86 -0.01 9.43 1.94
C LYS A 86 1.27 9.84 2.65
N ARG A 87 1.74 9.06 3.63
CA ARG A 87 2.99 9.33 4.34
C ARG A 87 4.19 9.44 3.39
N LYS A 88 4.32 8.53 2.43
CA LYS A 88 5.43 8.58 1.44
C LYS A 88 5.31 9.78 0.50
N TYR A 89 4.09 10.16 0.15
CA TYR A 89 3.82 11.32 -0.68
C TYR A 89 4.17 12.61 0.08
N ASP A 90 3.70 12.75 1.30
CA ASP A 90 4.01 13.88 2.19
C ASP A 90 5.53 13.99 2.40
N GLU A 91 6.22 12.88 2.71
CA GLU A 91 7.69 12.83 2.86
C GLU A 91 8.44 13.26 1.58
N ALA A 92 7.95 12.84 0.40
CA ALA A 92 8.54 13.25 -0.87
C ALA A 92 8.29 14.74 -1.15
N GLN A 93 7.09 15.22 -0.85
CA GLN A 93 6.70 16.62 -1.01
C GLN A 93 7.53 17.52 -0.08
N ASP A 94 7.70 17.15 1.18
CA ASP A 94 8.55 17.87 2.15
C ASP A 94 10.00 17.94 1.65
N ARG A 95 10.53 16.84 1.12
CA ARG A 95 11.88 16.83 0.55
C ARG A 95 12.01 17.78 -0.63
N VAL A 96 11.05 17.79 -1.54
CA VAL A 96 11.06 18.71 -2.69
C VAL A 96 10.98 20.16 -2.21
N SER A 97 10.04 20.47 -1.32
CA SER A 97 9.87 21.80 -0.72
C SER A 97 11.16 22.31 -0.09
N ASN A 98 11.83 21.49 0.71
CA ASN A 98 13.09 21.88 1.36
C ASN A 98 14.21 22.19 0.36
N HIS A 99 14.27 21.46 -0.76
CA HIS A 99 15.29 21.71 -1.78
C HIS A 99 14.97 22.98 -2.59
N GLU A 100 13.70 23.24 -2.88
CA GLU A 100 13.27 24.48 -3.55
C GLU A 100 13.52 25.73 -2.69
N GLU A 101 13.28 25.62 -1.38
CA GLU A 101 13.58 26.68 -0.43
C GLU A 101 15.09 26.94 -0.36
N LEU A 102 15.91 25.89 -0.23
CA LEU A 102 17.36 26.02 -0.23
C LEU A 102 17.87 26.70 -1.52
N TYR A 103 17.34 26.30 -2.68
CA TYR A 103 17.68 26.93 -3.95
C TYR A 103 17.32 28.43 -3.97
N THR A 104 16.15 28.77 -3.43
CA THR A 104 15.71 30.17 -3.31
C THR A 104 16.62 30.98 -2.39
N LEU A 105 17.03 30.42 -1.25
CA LEU A 105 17.95 31.07 -0.32
C LEU A 105 19.32 31.31 -0.97
N LEU A 106 19.89 30.30 -1.64
CA LEU A 106 21.15 30.43 -2.38
C LEU A 106 21.09 31.51 -3.47
N LYS A 107 19.93 31.70 -4.10
CA LYS A 107 19.72 32.71 -5.15
C LYS A 107 19.55 34.13 -4.62
N THR A 108 18.92 34.30 -3.46
CA THR A 108 18.42 35.60 -2.98
C THR A 108 19.23 36.20 -1.83
N ARG A 109 19.94 35.37 -1.06
CA ARG A 109 20.74 35.81 0.08
C ARG A 109 22.06 36.43 -0.34
N SER A 110 22.74 37.06 0.61
CA SER A 110 24.06 37.64 0.36
C SER A 110 25.09 36.57 -0.02
N GLN A 111 26.17 36.97 -0.71
CA GLN A 111 27.28 36.07 -1.05
C GLN A 111 27.89 35.37 0.17
N ALA A 112 28.01 36.07 1.30
CA ALA A 112 28.55 35.52 2.53
C ALA A 112 27.64 34.41 3.11
N GLU A 113 26.33 34.67 3.20
CA GLU A 113 25.35 33.68 3.66
C GLU A 113 25.27 32.46 2.73
N ALA A 114 25.25 32.69 1.41
CA ALA A 114 25.21 31.61 0.43
C ALA A 114 26.46 30.72 0.50
N THR A 115 27.63 31.31 0.75
CA THR A 115 28.90 30.57 0.91
C THR A 115 28.88 29.70 2.17
N GLU A 116 28.37 30.20 3.29
CA GLU A 116 28.19 29.42 4.52
C GLU A 116 27.22 28.24 4.31
N MET A 117 26.10 28.47 3.62
CA MET A 117 25.17 27.39 3.25
C MET A 117 25.87 26.31 2.41
N LEU A 118 26.68 26.70 1.41
CA LEU A 118 27.46 25.77 0.59
C LEU A 118 28.49 24.98 1.41
N HIS A 119 29.14 25.60 2.40
CA HIS A 119 30.05 24.91 3.31
C HIS A 119 29.31 23.81 4.10
N ARG A 120 28.11 24.09 4.59
CA ARG A 120 27.28 23.11 5.32
C ARG A 120 26.83 21.96 4.42
N ILE A 121 26.44 22.25 3.19
CA ILE A 121 26.12 21.21 2.18
C ILE A 121 27.34 20.30 1.97
N ARG A 122 28.53 20.87 1.78
CA ARG A 122 29.77 20.10 1.58
C ARG A 122 30.19 19.32 2.82
N ALA A 123 29.83 19.78 4.02
CA ALA A 123 30.04 19.06 5.27
C ALA A 123 29.05 17.90 5.49
N GLY A 124 28.08 17.70 4.58
CA GLY A 124 27.09 16.62 4.67
C GLY A 124 25.95 16.89 5.65
N VAL A 125 25.72 18.15 6.03
CA VAL A 125 24.60 18.52 6.89
C VAL A 125 23.29 18.32 6.12
N ALA A 126 22.27 17.77 6.79
CA ALA A 126 20.96 17.56 6.19
C ALA A 126 20.30 18.89 5.80
N VAL A 127 19.60 18.90 4.65
CA VAL A 127 19.00 20.11 4.07
C VAL A 127 18.03 20.79 5.03
N ASP A 128 17.19 20.02 5.73
CA ASP A 128 16.24 20.55 6.72
C ASP A 128 16.93 21.30 7.86
N SER A 129 18.14 20.88 8.23
CA SER A 129 18.94 21.53 9.28
C SER A 129 19.59 22.81 8.79
N ILE A 130 19.92 22.92 7.50
CA ILE A 130 20.46 24.15 6.90
C ILE A 130 19.37 25.23 6.86
N LEU A 131 18.13 24.85 6.52
CA LEU A 131 16.99 25.78 6.46
C LEU A 131 16.63 26.39 7.81
N ARG A 132 16.81 25.67 8.93
CA ARG A 132 16.49 26.16 10.27
C ARG A 132 17.42 27.27 10.79
N TYR A 133 18.53 27.53 10.12
CA TYR A 133 19.58 28.46 10.58
C TYR A 133 19.47 29.87 9.98
N VAL A 134 18.47 30.12 9.13
CA VAL A 134 18.26 31.39 8.43
C VAL A 134 17.13 32.18 9.06
#